data_AF-A0A0K6G9Z9-F1
#
_entry.id   AF-A0A0K6G9Z9-F1
#
_cell.length_a   1.000
_cell.length_b   1.000
_cell.length_c   1.000
_cell.angle_alpha   90.00
_cell.angle_beta   90.00
_cell.angle_gamma   90.00
#
_symmetry.space_group_name_H-M   'P 1'
#
loop_
_entity.id
_entity.type
_entity.pdbx_description
1 polymer ?
#
loop_
_entity_poly.entity_id
_entity_poly.type
_entity_poly.pdbx_seq_one_letter_code
_entity_poly.pdbx_strand_id
1 'polypeptide(L)'
;MEPMKHSNRRTSNSPRPRHTGPAFFYAFTYADRNDLLLYGVGTIAAVLSGAGFPVLDLVYGYWTTALVSPSMTPSSLRGTTNTMAGICLGIGILQFIAGSIFLTCFTIASGRTTDRLRRAYLDSVLHQDAEFFERVGPGEVGTRMIKDVGTIKTATGEKLGFMVWA
;
A
#
# COMPACT_ATOMS: atom_id res chain seq x y z
N MET A 1 -14.38 47.66 31.13
CA MET A 1 -13.74 46.33 30.94
C MET A 1 -14.87 45.32 30.79
N GLU A 2 -15.39 45.14 29.58
CA GLU A 2 -16.37 44.11 29.28
C GLU A 2 -15.64 42.94 28.59
N PRO A 3 -15.77 41.69 29.05
CA PRO A 3 -15.20 40.56 28.35
C PRO A 3 -16.04 40.23 27.11
N MET A 4 -15.41 40.30 25.94
CA MET A 4 -15.99 39.88 24.66
C MET A 4 -16.44 38.42 24.73
N LYS A 5 -17.74 38.22 24.54
CA LYS A 5 -18.42 36.93 24.48
C LYS A 5 -17.88 36.14 23.28
N HIS A 6 -17.17 35.05 23.56
CA HIS A 6 -16.65 34.15 22.54
C HIS A 6 -17.75 33.69 21.58
N SER A 7 -17.47 33.93 20.30
CA SER A 7 -18.29 33.63 19.14
C SER A 7 -18.75 32.18 19.10
N ASN A 8 -20.02 32.03 18.73
CA ASN A 8 -20.79 30.82 18.61
C ASN A 8 -20.15 29.85 17.60
N ARG A 9 -19.68 28.70 18.08
CA ARG A 9 -19.05 27.63 17.28
C ARG A 9 -20.08 27.08 16.28
N ARG A 10 -20.07 27.57 15.04
CA ARG A 10 -20.80 26.94 13.93
C ARG A 10 -20.22 25.54 13.74
N THR A 11 -20.95 24.53 14.22
CA THR A 11 -20.69 23.14 13.88
C THR A 11 -20.85 23.01 12.37
N SER A 12 -19.74 22.97 11.64
CA SER A 12 -19.69 22.58 10.23
C SER A 12 -20.40 21.24 10.10
N ASN A 13 -21.61 21.28 9.51
CA ASN A 13 -22.47 20.14 9.27
C ASN A 13 -21.97 19.36 8.02
N SER A 14 -20.66 19.12 7.94
CA SER A 14 -20.09 18.24 6.93
C SER A 14 -20.32 16.79 7.35
N PRO A 15 -20.77 15.89 6.47
CA PRO A 15 -20.88 14.47 6.75
C PRO A 15 -19.47 13.87 6.82
N ARG A 16 -18.72 14.19 7.88
CA ARG A 16 -17.44 13.57 8.15
C ARG A 16 -17.72 12.15 8.63
N PRO A 17 -17.11 11.12 8.03
CA PRO A 17 -17.19 9.79 8.59
C PRO A 17 -16.64 9.85 10.02
N ARG A 18 -17.48 9.52 11.01
CA ARG A 18 -17.04 9.41 12.41
C ARG A 18 -16.09 8.21 12.49
N HIS A 19 -14.79 8.48 12.55
CA HIS A 19 -13.78 7.45 12.76
C HIS A 19 -13.30 7.46 14.22
N THR A 20 -13.53 6.36 14.93
CA THR A 20 -13.11 6.14 16.32
C THR A 20 -11.95 5.15 16.45
N GLY A 21 -11.31 4.77 15.33
CA GLY A 21 -10.20 3.82 15.30
C GLY A 21 -8.79 4.46 15.34
N PRO A 22 -7.73 3.63 15.28
CA PRO A 22 -6.35 4.09 15.23
C PRO A 22 -6.07 5.03 14.05
N ALA A 23 -5.23 6.04 14.24
CA ALA A 23 -4.94 7.07 13.23
C ALA A 23 -4.53 6.51 11.84
N PHE A 24 -3.91 5.34 11.81
CA PHE A 24 -3.52 4.65 10.58
C PHE A 24 -4.71 4.29 9.68
N PHE A 25 -5.83 3.85 10.26
CA PHE A 25 -7.00 3.42 9.50
C PHE A 25 -7.89 4.58 9.03
N TYR A 26 -7.59 5.80 9.45
CA TYR A 26 -8.34 7.00 9.04
C TYR A 26 -8.30 7.22 7.52
N ALA A 27 -7.19 6.90 6.85
CA ALA A 27 -7.11 7.02 5.40
C ALA A 27 -8.12 6.08 4.69
N PHE A 28 -8.34 4.88 5.25
CA PHE A 28 -9.24 3.88 4.67
C PHE A 28 -10.72 4.24 4.81
N THR A 29 -11.11 5.19 5.67
CA THR A 29 -12.51 5.63 5.74
C THR A 29 -12.96 6.41 4.50
N TYR A 30 -12.01 6.92 3.71
CA TYR A 30 -12.28 7.59 2.44
C TYR A 30 -12.27 6.64 1.24
N ALA A 31 -12.01 5.34 1.47
CA ALA A 31 -12.03 4.32 0.42
C ALA A 31 -13.47 3.85 0.16
N ASP A 32 -13.84 3.69 -1.12
CA ASP A 32 -15.12 3.07 -1.49
C ASP A 32 -15.02 1.54 -1.39
N ARG A 33 -16.18 0.86 -1.45
CA ARG A 33 -16.26 -0.61 -1.46
C ARG A 33 -15.41 -1.23 -2.58
N ASN A 34 -15.38 -0.62 -3.76
CA ASN A 34 -14.57 -1.09 -4.88
C ASN A 34 -13.07 -0.95 -4.61
N ASP A 35 -12.64 0.09 -3.88
CA ASP A 35 -11.24 0.29 -3.54
C ASP A 35 -10.80 -0.71 -2.47
N LEU A 36 -11.70 -1.03 -1.51
CA LEU A 36 -11.47 -2.09 -0.54
C LEU A 36 -11.34 -3.48 -1.20
N LEU A 37 -12.13 -3.75 -2.25
CA LEU A 37 -11.97 -4.98 -3.05
C LEU A 37 -10.62 -5.02 -3.77
N LEU A 38 -10.16 -3.88 -4.32
CA LEU A 38 -8.82 -3.80 -4.93
C LEU A 38 -7.72 -4.08 -3.91
N TYR A 39 -7.84 -3.55 -2.69
CA TYR A 39 -6.92 -3.86 -1.60
C TYR A 39 -6.93 -5.36 -1.26
N GLY A 40 -8.11 -5.99 -1.18
CA GLY A 40 -8.22 -7.42 -0.90
C GLY A 40 -7.63 -8.32 -2.00
N VAL A 41 -7.84 -7.99 -3.27
CA VAL A 41 -7.20 -8.72 -4.39
C VAL A 41 -5.69 -8.50 -4.37
N GLY A 42 -5.24 -7.27 -4.09
CA GLY A 42 -3.84 -6.93 -3.97
C GLY A 42 -3.14 -7.70 -2.85
N THR A 43 -3.74 -7.85 -1.67
CA THR A 43 -3.12 -8.57 -0.56
C THR A 43 -2.93 -10.06 -0.88
N ILE A 44 -3.90 -10.71 -1.51
CA ILE A 44 -3.78 -12.12 -1.92
C ILE A 44 -2.64 -12.29 -2.93
N ALA A 45 -2.55 -11.40 -3.92
CA ALA A 45 -1.49 -11.42 -4.92
C ALA A 45 -0.10 -11.12 -4.31
N ALA A 46 -0.03 -10.21 -3.33
CA ALA A 46 1.20 -9.88 -2.62
C ALA A 46 1.72 -11.07 -1.81
N VAL A 47 0.84 -11.78 -1.08
CA VAL A 47 1.20 -12.99 -0.32
C VAL A 47 1.70 -14.09 -1.27
N LEU A 48 1.01 -14.31 -2.40
CA LEU A 48 1.41 -15.31 -3.39
C LEU A 48 2.78 -14.98 -4.01
N SER A 49 3.04 -13.70 -4.29
CA SER A 49 4.33 -13.23 -4.82
C SER A 49 5.45 -13.31 -3.77
N GLY A 50 5.16 -13.00 -2.50
CA GLY A 50 6.13 -13.06 -1.39
C GLY A 50 6.57 -14.48 -1.05
N ALA A 51 5.64 -15.44 -1.11
CA ALA A 51 5.95 -16.87 -0.93
C ALA A 51 6.87 -17.45 -2.02
N GLY A 52 7.15 -16.72 -3.11
CA GLY A 52 8.04 -17.18 -4.17
C GLY A 52 9.49 -17.39 -3.73
N PHE A 53 10.02 -16.56 -2.81
CA PHE A 53 11.39 -16.70 -2.30
C PHE A 53 11.63 -18.00 -1.51
N PRO A 54 10.84 -18.34 -0.48
CA PRO A 54 11.05 -19.60 0.25
C PRO A 54 10.83 -20.83 -0.65
N VAL A 55 9.94 -20.76 -1.64
CA VAL A 55 9.78 -21.83 -2.63
C VAL A 55 11.04 -21.97 -3.49
N LEU A 56 11.61 -20.86 -3.97
CA LEU A 56 12.88 -20.87 -4.69
C LEU A 56 14.03 -21.46 -3.86
N ASP A 57 14.11 -21.13 -2.58
CA ASP A 57 15.12 -21.69 -1.66
C ASP A 57 14.97 -23.21 -1.51
N LEU A 58 13.74 -23.74 -1.44
CA LEU A 58 13.49 -25.19 -1.40
C LEU A 58 13.94 -25.87 -2.70
N VAL A 59 13.65 -25.29 -3.86
CA VAL A 59 14.11 -25.82 -5.15
C VAL A 59 15.64 -25.83 -5.22
N TYR A 60 16.28 -24.77 -4.75
CA TYR A 60 17.74 -24.68 -4.68
C TYR A 60 18.34 -25.73 -3.72
N GLY A 61 17.70 -25.97 -2.57
CA GLY A 61 18.11 -27.02 -1.63
C GLY A 61 18.03 -28.43 -2.22
N TYR A 62 16.95 -28.73 -2.97
CA TYR A 62 16.82 -30.01 -3.67
C TYR A 62 17.89 -30.18 -4.76
N TRP A 63 18.14 -29.11 -5.53
CA TRP A 63 19.16 -29.12 -6.57
C TRP A 63 20.57 -29.34 -6.02
N THR A 64 20.95 -28.63 -4.95
CA THR A 64 22.28 -28.80 -4.31
C THR A 64 22.46 -30.19 -3.68
N THR A 65 21.41 -30.77 -3.10
CA THR A 65 21.45 -32.16 -2.57
C THR A 65 21.69 -33.18 -3.69
N ALA A 66 21.10 -32.97 -4.87
CA ALA A 66 21.32 -33.83 -6.03
C ALA A 66 22.78 -33.75 -6.56
N LEU A 67 23.45 -32.60 -6.41
CA LEU A 67 24.84 -32.43 -6.82
C LEU A 67 25.84 -33.16 -5.91
N VAL A 68 25.58 -33.20 -4.60
CA VAL A 68 26.49 -33.79 -3.60
C VAL A 68 26.32 -35.31 -3.48
N SER A 69 25.23 -35.86 -4.04
CA SER A 69 24.92 -37.29 -3.99
C SER A 69 25.96 -38.14 -4.75
N PRO A 70 26.72 -39.05 -4.07
CA PRO A 70 27.82 -39.79 -4.68
C PRO A 70 27.41 -40.81 -5.77
N SER A 71 26.11 -41.11 -5.87
CA SER A 71 25.54 -42.13 -6.74
C SER A 71 24.96 -41.60 -8.06
N MET A 72 25.11 -40.31 -8.37
CA MET A 72 24.53 -39.67 -9.55
C MET A 72 25.45 -39.77 -10.79
N THR A 73 24.91 -40.26 -11.91
CA THR A 73 25.60 -40.25 -13.20
C THR A 73 25.54 -38.84 -13.82
N PRO A 74 26.54 -38.38 -14.61
CA PRO A 74 26.49 -37.07 -15.27
C PRO A 74 25.26 -36.83 -16.15
N SER A 75 24.68 -37.90 -16.71
CA SER A 75 23.45 -37.84 -17.51
C SER A 75 22.20 -37.58 -16.66
N SER A 76 22.06 -38.22 -15.50
CA SER A 76 20.92 -38.01 -14.59
C SER A 76 20.94 -36.61 -13.99
N LEU A 77 22.13 -36.10 -13.65
CA LEU A 77 22.33 -34.75 -13.11
C LEU A 77 21.92 -33.65 -14.09
N ARG A 78 22.24 -33.82 -15.39
CA ARG A 78 21.78 -32.91 -16.45
C ARG A 78 20.25 -32.91 -16.59
N GLY A 79 19.62 -34.09 -16.50
CA GLY A 79 18.17 -34.24 -16.51
C GLY A 79 17.50 -33.48 -15.35
N THR A 80 17.95 -33.73 -14.12
CA THR A 80 17.43 -33.05 -12.92
C THR A 80 17.64 -31.54 -12.98
N THR A 81 18.81 -31.08 -13.44
CA THR A 81 19.11 -29.65 -13.57
C THR A 81 18.19 -28.97 -14.57
N ASN A 82 17.90 -29.61 -15.71
CA ASN A 82 16.99 -29.05 -16.71
C ASN A 82 15.55 -28.94 -16.19
N THR A 83 15.07 -29.95 -15.44
CA THR A 83 13.75 -29.90 -14.80
C THR A 83 13.67 -28.80 -13.74
N MET A 84 14.69 -28.67 -12.89
CA MET A 84 14.74 -27.61 -11.87
C MET A 84 14.79 -26.21 -12.50
N ALA A 85 15.58 -26.02 -13.58
CA ALA A 85 15.62 -24.77 -14.32
C ALA A 85 14.24 -24.38 -14.89
N GLY A 86 13.49 -25.35 -15.42
CA GLY A 86 12.11 -25.13 -15.88
C GLY A 86 11.17 -24.70 -14.76
N ILE A 87 11.27 -25.32 -13.58
CA ILE A 87 10.46 -24.96 -12.40
C ILE A 87 10.80 -23.53 -11.93
N CYS A 88 12.08 -23.17 -11.85
CA CYS A 88 12.52 -21.82 -11.48
C CYS A 88 11.97 -20.77 -12.46
N LEU A 89 11.97 -21.06 -13.76
CA LEU A 89 11.39 -20.17 -14.77
C LEU A 89 9.89 -19.98 -14.56
N GLY A 90 9.16 -21.06 -14.26
CA GLY A 90 7.72 -21.00 -13.95
C GLY A 90 7.40 -20.13 -12.73
N ILE A 91 8.18 -20.28 -11.65
CA ILE A 91 8.05 -19.46 -10.43
C ILE A 91 8.33 -17.99 -10.75
N GLY A 92 9.38 -17.69 -11.51
CA GLY A 92 9.72 -16.31 -11.88
C GLY A 92 8.61 -15.62 -12.69
N ILE A 93 7.99 -16.33 -13.63
CA ILE A 93 6.85 -15.81 -14.42
C ILE A 93 5.64 -15.57 -13.51
N LEU A 94 5.32 -16.52 -12.63
CA LEU A 94 4.22 -16.36 -11.67
C LEU A 94 4.44 -15.16 -10.76
N GLN A 95 5.66 -15.01 -10.22
CA GLN A 95 6.02 -13.92 -9.33
C GLN A 95 6.02 -12.57 -10.03
N PHE A 96 6.42 -12.51 -11.31
CA PHE A 96 6.33 -11.30 -12.12
C PHE A 96 4.87 -10.87 -12.35
N ILE A 97 3.99 -11.81 -12.70
CA ILE A 97 2.57 -11.53 -12.93
C ILE A 97 1.88 -11.13 -11.62
N ALA A 98 2.01 -11.94 -10.56
CA ALA A 98 1.44 -11.65 -9.26
C ALA A 98 1.99 -10.33 -8.68
N GLY A 99 3.29 -10.09 -8.86
CA GLY A 99 4.01 -8.87 -8.52
C GLY A 99 3.40 -7.63 -9.15
N SER A 100 3.24 -7.68 -10.48
CA SER A 100 2.65 -6.60 -11.26
C SER A 100 1.21 -6.31 -10.86
N ILE A 101 0.41 -7.37 -10.62
CA ILE A 101 -0.99 -7.24 -10.21
C ILE A 101 -1.09 -6.56 -8.84
N PHE A 102 -0.37 -7.03 -7.82
CA PHE A 102 -0.50 -6.44 -6.50
C PHE A 102 -0.07 -4.97 -6.52
N LEU A 103 1.09 -4.64 -7.11
CA LEU A 103 1.60 -3.27 -7.12
C LEU A 103 0.65 -2.32 -7.86
N THR A 104 0.08 -2.76 -8.97
CA THR A 104 -0.90 -1.98 -9.73
C THR A 104 -2.19 -1.77 -8.93
N CYS A 105 -2.72 -2.82 -8.28
CA CYS A 105 -3.91 -2.72 -7.44
C CYS A 105 -3.72 -1.74 -6.27
N PHE A 106 -2.61 -1.86 -5.53
CA PHE A 106 -2.29 -0.95 -4.42
C PHE A 106 -2.08 0.49 -4.88
N THR A 107 -1.45 0.70 -6.03
CA THR A 107 -1.22 2.05 -6.60
C THR A 107 -2.52 2.72 -7.04
N ILE A 108 -3.42 1.97 -7.70
CA ILE A 108 -4.72 2.50 -8.14
C ILE A 108 -5.61 2.81 -6.92
N ALA A 109 -5.72 1.89 -5.97
CA ALA A 109 -6.57 2.05 -4.79
C ALA A 109 -6.12 3.23 -3.90
N SER A 110 -4.81 3.35 -3.67
CA SER A 110 -4.24 4.47 -2.90
C SER A 110 -4.40 5.80 -3.63
N GLY A 111 -4.26 5.85 -4.95
CA GLY A 111 -4.51 7.04 -5.76
C GLY A 111 -5.94 7.56 -5.60
N ARG A 112 -6.94 6.69 -5.78
CA ARG A 112 -8.37 7.04 -5.63
C ARG A 112 -8.70 7.54 -4.23
N THR A 113 -8.22 6.82 -3.20
CA THR A 113 -8.45 7.18 -1.79
C THR A 113 -7.81 8.53 -1.45
N THR A 114 -6.59 8.77 -1.95
CA THR A 114 -5.87 10.03 -1.76
C THR A 114 -6.57 11.20 -2.43
N ASP A 115 -7.12 11.02 -3.63
CA ASP A 115 -7.82 12.09 -4.34
C ASP A 115 -9.12 12.48 -3.63
N ARG A 116 -9.86 11.52 -3.06
CA ARG A 116 -11.01 11.82 -2.18
C ARG A 116 -10.57 12.54 -0.91
N LEU A 117 -9.46 12.12 -0.29
CA LEU A 117 -8.90 12.77 0.88
C LEU A 117 -8.48 14.22 0.59
N ARG A 118 -7.85 14.49 -0.57
CA ARG A 118 -7.49 15.86 -1.00
C ARG A 118 -8.71 16.76 -1.17
N ARG A 119 -9.79 16.23 -1.76
CA ARG A 119 -11.05 16.97 -1.92
C ARG A 119 -11.65 17.32 -0.55
N ALA A 120 -11.71 16.36 0.37
CA ALA A 120 -12.20 16.59 1.73
C ALA A 120 -11.31 17.56 2.52
N TYR A 121 -9.99 17.48 2.33
CA TYR A 121 -9.04 18.42 2.93
C TYR A 121 -9.28 19.85 2.44
N LEU A 122 -9.32 20.05 1.11
CA LEU A 122 -9.55 21.36 0.51
C LEU A 122 -10.91 21.94 0.92
N ASP A 123 -11.97 21.14 0.89
CA ASP A 123 -13.29 21.56 1.35
C ASP A 123 -13.26 22.02 2.82
N SER A 124 -12.56 21.27 3.68
CA SER A 124 -12.44 21.64 5.10
C SER A 124 -11.63 22.92 5.32
N VAL A 125 -10.60 23.16 4.51
CA VAL A 125 -9.74 24.35 4.55
C VAL A 125 -10.49 25.60 4.09
N LEU A 126 -11.29 25.50 3.02
CA LEU A 126 -12.06 26.62 2.48
C LEU A 126 -13.14 27.13 3.45
N HIS A 127 -13.58 26.29 4.39
CA HIS A 127 -14.54 26.65 5.44
C HIS A 127 -13.88 27.12 6.76
N GLN A 128 -12.57 27.36 6.79
CA GLN A 128 -11.89 27.90 7.98
C GLN A 128 -11.90 29.44 7.99
N ASP A 129 -11.92 30.02 9.20
CA ASP A 129 -11.91 31.47 9.41
C ASP A 129 -10.53 32.10 9.12
N ALA A 130 -10.49 33.42 8.88
CA ALA A 130 -9.24 34.15 8.61
C ALA A 130 -8.18 34.00 9.73
N GLU A 131 -8.61 33.93 10.99
CA GLU A 131 -7.74 33.70 12.15
C GLU A 131 -6.94 32.38 12.04
N PHE A 132 -7.53 31.34 11.44
CA PHE A 132 -6.84 30.07 11.22
C PHE A 132 -5.67 30.25 10.25
N PHE A 133 -5.86 31.01 9.18
CA PHE A 133 -4.82 31.27 8.17
C PHE A 133 -3.69 32.13 8.74
N GLU A 134 -3.99 33.09 9.61
CA GLU A 134 -2.98 33.88 10.32
C GLU A 134 -2.13 33.01 11.26
N ARG A 135 -2.75 32.07 11.99
CA ARG A 135 -2.04 31.18 12.92
C ARG A 135 -1.13 30.16 12.22
N VAL A 136 -1.56 29.65 11.07
CA VAL A 136 -0.82 28.62 10.31
C VAL A 136 0.30 29.24 9.48
N GLY A 137 0.14 30.49 9.05
CA GLY A 137 1.10 31.19 8.21
C GLY A 137 0.88 30.96 6.71
N PRO A 138 1.41 31.86 5.86
CA PRO A 138 1.20 31.80 4.41
C PRO A 138 1.86 30.56 3.79
N GLY A 139 1.14 29.87 2.89
CA GLY A 139 1.66 28.73 2.11
C GLY A 139 1.74 27.39 2.85
N GLU A 140 1.69 27.38 4.19
CA GLU A 140 1.82 26.17 5.00
C GLU A 140 0.68 25.15 4.76
N VAL A 141 -0.55 25.63 4.53
CA VAL A 141 -1.71 24.77 4.23
C VAL A 141 -1.52 23.98 2.92
N GLY A 142 -0.98 24.64 1.88
CA GLY A 142 -0.66 23.99 0.62
C GLY A 142 0.47 22.97 0.77
N THR A 143 1.52 23.33 1.53
CA THR A 143 2.64 22.44 1.81
C THR A 143 2.20 21.18 2.56
N ARG A 144 1.35 21.31 3.59
CA ARG A 144 0.79 20.18 4.34
C ARG A 144 -0.04 19.27 3.46
N MET A 145 -0.88 19.83 2.59
CA MET A 145 -1.64 19.05 1.63
C MET A 145 -0.72 18.23 0.72
N ILE A 146 0.37 18.80 0.22
CA ILE A 146 1.27 18.08 -0.70
C ILE A 146 2.07 17.02 0.08
N LYS A 147 2.67 17.40 1.20
CA LYS A 147 3.60 16.55 1.96
C LYS A 147 2.87 15.46 2.75
N ASP A 148 1.89 15.82 3.56
CA ASP A 148 1.26 14.89 4.51
C ASP A 148 0.33 13.93 3.76
N VAL A 149 -0.51 14.46 2.85
CA VAL A 149 -1.39 13.62 2.02
C VAL A 149 -0.57 12.80 1.02
N GLY A 150 0.55 13.34 0.51
CA GLY A 150 1.51 12.58 -0.29
C GLY A 150 2.12 11.42 0.50
N THR A 151 2.50 11.65 1.75
CA THR A 151 3.02 10.59 2.64
C THR A 151 1.96 9.52 2.89
N ILE A 152 0.70 9.90 3.11
CA ILE A 152 -0.42 8.95 3.26
C ILE A 152 -0.60 8.10 1.99
N LYS A 153 -0.50 8.71 0.80
CA LYS A 153 -0.59 7.98 -0.48
C LYS A 153 0.47 6.89 -0.58
N THR A 154 1.73 7.26 -0.34
CA THR A 154 2.84 6.30 -0.43
C THR A 154 2.77 5.25 0.67
N ALA A 155 2.34 5.63 1.88
CA ALA A 155 2.15 4.70 3.00
C ALA A 155 1.04 3.68 2.72
N THR A 156 -0.11 4.11 2.20
CA THR A 156 -1.30 3.25 1.98
C THR A 156 -1.24 2.49 0.63
N GLY A 157 -0.35 2.88 -0.28
CA GLY A 157 -0.14 2.23 -1.56
C GLY A 157 1.06 1.30 -1.53
N GLU A 158 2.15 1.76 -2.12
CA GLU A 158 3.38 1.00 -2.33
C GLU A 158 3.94 0.37 -1.06
N LYS A 159 4.08 1.16 0.02
CA LYS A 159 4.67 0.64 1.27
C LYS A 159 3.82 -0.43 1.92
N LEU A 160 2.49 -0.28 1.90
CA LEU A 160 1.58 -1.28 2.45
C LEU A 160 1.61 -2.57 1.63
N GLY A 161 1.68 -2.46 0.30
CA GLY A 161 1.87 -3.62 -0.58
C GLY A 161 3.17 -4.36 -0.26
N PHE A 162 4.28 -3.64 -0.10
CA PHE A 162 5.56 -4.25 0.26
C PHE A 162 5.58 -4.84 1.67
N MET A 163 4.90 -4.23 2.64
CA MET A 163 4.77 -4.80 3.98
C MET A 163 4.03 -6.14 4.01
N VAL A 164 3.10 -6.36 3.08
CA VAL A 164 2.38 -7.64 2.95
C VAL A 164 3.18 -8.67 2.16
N TRP A 165 4.01 -8.19 1.22
CA TRP A 165 4.88 -9.02 0.39
C TRP A 165 6.13 -9.53 1.13
N ALA A 166 6.70 -8.70 2.02
CA ALA A 166 7.90 -8.99 2.79
C ALA A 166 7.63 -9.94 3.96
#